data_AF-A0A933ATY4-F1
#
_entry.id   AF-A0A933ATY4-F1
#
_cell.length_a   1.000
_cell.length_b   1.000
_cell.length_c   1.000
_cell.angle_alpha   90.00
_cell.angle_beta   90.00
_cell.angle_gamma   90.00
#
_symmetry.space_group_name_H-M   'P 1'
#
loop_
_entity.id
_entity.type
_entity.pdbx_description
1 polymer ?
#
loop_
_entity_poly.entity_id
_entity_poly.type
_entity_poly.pdbx_seq_one_letter_code
_entity_poly.pdbx_strand_id
1 'polypeptide(L)'
;MAKTEQERPAIKRAKSRIPDFKSVEEAAAFWDAHDSAEFEDEFEDVSDVKFVVSRAKPKKGVTIRLEEDLLDTLKREAQAKGIGPSTLIRMWVIEHLRHGKTA
;
A
#
# COMPACT_ATOMS: atom_id res chain seq x y z
N MET A 1 8.03 -25.11 26.10
CA MET A 1 8.27 -24.12 27.17
C MET A 1 7.28 -22.99 26.95
N ALA A 2 6.31 -22.89 27.84
CA ALA A 2 5.22 -21.93 27.80
C ALA A 2 5.76 -20.51 28.02
N LYS A 3 5.32 -19.56 27.21
CA LYS A 3 5.33 -18.15 27.59
C LYS A 3 3.88 -17.77 27.82
N THR A 4 3.59 -17.65 29.11
CA THR A 4 2.33 -17.31 29.74
C THR A 4 1.71 -16.06 29.13
N GLU A 5 0.46 -16.18 28.70
CA GLU A 5 -0.46 -15.07 28.52
C GLU A 5 -0.65 -14.39 29.89
N GLN A 6 0.06 -13.28 30.11
CA GLN A 6 -0.17 -12.47 31.29
C GLN A 6 -1.35 -11.54 31.01
N GLU A 7 -2.53 -11.90 31.53
CA GLU A 7 -3.60 -10.94 31.76
C GLU A 7 -3.03 -9.79 32.60
N ARG A 8 -2.82 -8.63 31.98
CA ARG A 8 -2.34 -7.43 32.68
C ARG A 8 -3.51 -6.81 33.45
N PRO A 9 -3.29 -6.39 34.71
CA PRO A 9 -4.37 -5.83 35.52
C PRO A 9 -4.89 -4.53 34.90
N ALA A 10 -6.20 -4.31 34.97
CA ALA A 10 -6.83 -3.06 34.56
C ALA A 10 -6.23 -1.89 35.38
N ILE A 11 -5.28 -1.18 34.78
CA ILE A 11 -4.74 0.05 35.34
C ILE A 11 -5.89 1.05 35.33
N LYS A 12 -6.38 1.46 36.50
CA LYS A 12 -7.25 2.63 36.62
C LYS A 12 -6.46 3.83 36.11
N ARG A 13 -6.61 4.15 34.82
CA ARG A 13 -5.94 5.28 34.20
C ARG A 13 -6.47 6.56 34.83
N ALA A 14 -5.57 7.51 35.09
CA ALA A 14 -5.96 8.90 35.25
C ALA A 14 -6.79 9.33 34.02
N LYS A 15 -7.61 10.37 34.16
CA LYS A 15 -8.42 10.89 33.04
C LYS A 15 -7.52 11.05 31.81
N SER A 16 -7.83 10.31 30.74
CA SER A 16 -7.13 10.40 29.45
C SER A 16 -7.23 11.83 28.94
N ARG A 17 -6.18 12.31 28.24
CA ARG A 17 -6.26 13.61 27.55
C ARG A 17 -7.11 13.51 26.27
N ILE A 18 -7.36 12.30 25.80
CA ILE A 18 -8.28 12.02 24.69
C ILE A 18 -9.71 11.92 25.28
N PRO A 19 -10.65 12.80 24.87
CA PRO A 19 -12.02 12.78 25.37
C PRO A 19 -12.82 11.56 24.87
N ASP A 20 -13.86 11.19 25.61
CA ASP A 20 -14.91 10.29 25.10
C ASP A 20 -15.81 11.06 24.11
N PHE A 21 -15.61 10.81 22.81
CA PHE A 21 -16.39 11.47 21.76
C PHE A 21 -17.82 10.93 21.70
N LYS A 22 -18.79 11.83 21.55
CA LYS A 22 -20.22 11.48 21.40
C LYS A 22 -20.62 11.32 19.93
N SER A 23 -19.77 11.76 19.00
CA SER A 23 -20.00 11.70 17.55
C SER A 23 -18.67 11.62 16.78
N VAL A 24 -18.74 11.20 15.52
CA VAL A 24 -17.56 11.13 14.64
C VAL A 24 -17.09 12.53 14.27
N GLU A 25 -18.01 13.47 14.09
CA GLU A 25 -17.73 14.87 13.76
C GLU A 25 -16.95 15.58 14.87
N GLU A 26 -17.30 15.30 16.13
CA GLU A 26 -16.57 15.81 17.31
C GLU A 26 -15.14 15.25 17.37
N ALA A 27 -14.98 13.95 17.11
CA ALA A 27 -13.66 13.32 17.04
C ALA A 27 -12.81 13.92 15.90
N ALA A 28 -13.39 14.11 14.72
CA ALA A 28 -12.71 14.70 13.58
C ALA A 28 -12.24 16.13 13.89
N ALA A 29 -13.13 16.98 14.43
CA ALA A 29 -12.79 18.35 14.81
C ALA A 29 -11.69 18.41 15.89
N PHE A 30 -11.68 17.45 16.82
CA PHE A 30 -10.61 17.33 17.81
C PHE A 30 -9.26 17.00 17.16
N TRP A 31 -9.22 15.99 16.28
CA TRP A 31 -7.99 15.56 15.60
C TRP A 31 -7.50 16.54 14.52
N ASP A 32 -8.38 17.35 13.95
CA ASP A 32 -7.99 18.46 13.06
C ASP A 32 -7.30 19.60 13.83
N ALA A 33 -7.62 19.76 15.12
CA ALA A 33 -7.12 20.83 15.97
C ALA A 33 -5.89 20.45 16.81
N HIS A 34 -5.55 19.17 16.93
CA HIS A 34 -4.46 18.68 17.77
C HIS A 34 -3.53 17.75 16.99
N ASP A 35 -2.22 17.81 17.27
CA ASP A 35 -1.28 16.84 16.72
C ASP A 35 -1.43 15.49 17.45
N SER A 36 -1.60 14.41 16.70
CA SER A 36 -1.65 13.05 17.24
C SER A 36 -0.40 12.67 18.05
N ALA A 37 0.76 13.26 17.74
CA ALA A 37 2.01 13.00 18.44
C ALA A 37 1.96 13.42 19.92
N GLU A 38 1.10 14.39 20.27
CA GLU A 38 0.93 14.84 21.65
C GLU A 38 0.38 13.76 22.57
N PHE A 39 -0.24 12.70 22.01
CA PHE A 39 -0.90 11.63 22.74
C PHE A 39 -0.20 10.26 22.61
N GLU A 40 1.04 10.23 22.08
CA GLU A 40 1.80 8.99 21.84
C GLU A 40 1.94 8.10 23.08
N ASP A 41 2.10 8.69 24.27
CA ASP A 41 2.20 7.98 25.55
C ASP A 41 0.90 7.29 25.99
N GLU A 42 -0.24 7.66 25.39
CA GLU A 42 -1.54 7.05 25.67
C GLU A 42 -1.90 5.93 24.68
N PHE A 43 -1.25 5.91 23.50
CA PHE A 43 -1.45 4.90 22.47
C PHE A 43 -0.87 3.54 22.87
N GLU A 44 -1.42 2.48 22.27
CA GLU A 44 -0.92 1.11 22.44
C GLU A 44 0.05 0.78 21.31
N ASP A 45 1.23 0.29 21.68
CA ASP A 45 2.20 -0.23 20.71
C ASP A 45 1.64 -1.46 20.00
N VAL A 46 1.40 -1.33 18.70
CA VAL A 46 0.99 -2.46 17.86
C VAL A 46 2.25 -3.17 17.34
N SER A 47 2.58 -4.33 17.91
CA SER A 47 3.74 -5.13 17.50
C SER A 47 3.56 -5.87 16.17
N ASP A 48 2.32 -6.11 15.76
CA ASP A 48 1.96 -6.96 14.62
C ASP A 48 1.43 -6.17 13.42
N VAL A 49 2.11 -5.08 13.05
CA VAL A 49 1.77 -4.31 11.85
C VAL A 49 2.13 -5.11 10.60
N LYS A 50 1.14 -5.77 10.00
CA LYS A 50 1.27 -6.38 8.68
C LYS A 50 0.82 -5.37 7.62
N PHE A 51 1.79 -4.73 6.96
CA PHE A 51 1.52 -4.01 5.73
C PHE A 51 1.03 -4.99 4.67
N VAL A 52 -0.28 -5.00 4.42
CA VAL A 52 -0.87 -5.80 3.36
C VAL A 52 -0.54 -5.09 2.04
N VAL A 53 0.63 -5.38 1.46
CA VAL A 53 0.85 -5.12 0.04
C VAL A 53 -0.30 -5.82 -0.67
N SER A 54 -1.12 -5.05 -1.38
CA SER A 54 -2.38 -5.55 -1.92
C SER A 54 -2.17 -6.91 -2.59
N ARG A 55 -3.12 -7.82 -2.39
CA ARG A 55 -3.10 -9.27 -2.65
C ARG A 55 -2.79 -9.72 -4.10
N ALA A 56 -2.18 -8.89 -4.93
CA ALA A 56 -1.66 -9.30 -6.22
C ALA A 56 -0.43 -10.20 -6.01
N LYS A 57 -0.45 -11.39 -6.61
CA LYS A 57 0.75 -12.23 -6.74
C LYS A 57 1.91 -11.36 -7.26
N PRO A 58 3.13 -11.49 -6.70
CA PRO A 58 4.27 -10.70 -7.16
C PRO A 58 4.46 -10.95 -8.66
N LYS A 59 4.44 -9.86 -9.44
CA LYS A 59 4.68 -9.93 -10.88
C LYS A 59 6.17 -10.18 -11.11
N LYS A 60 6.51 -11.14 -11.96
CA LYS A 60 7.88 -11.39 -12.40
C LYS A 60 8.14 -10.58 -13.68
N GLY A 61 9.26 -9.87 -13.72
CA GLY A 61 9.75 -9.17 -14.91
C GLY A 61 10.60 -10.08 -15.79
N VAL A 62 10.72 -9.72 -17.07
CA VAL A 62 11.69 -10.29 -18.00
C VAL A 62 12.54 -9.14 -18.50
N THR A 63 13.87 -9.31 -18.49
CA THR A 63 14.80 -8.35 -19.09
C THR A 63 15.03 -8.71 -20.55
N ILE A 64 14.80 -7.77 -21.45
CA ILE A 64 14.98 -7.94 -22.89
C ILE A 64 16.00 -6.91 -23.36
N ARG A 65 16.99 -7.33 -24.14
CA ARG A 65 17.93 -6.42 -24.80
C ARG A 65 17.33 -5.98 -26.13
N LEU A 66 17.31 -4.67 -26.37
CA LEU A 66 16.81 -4.06 -27.59
C LEU A 66 17.92 -3.16 -28.13
N GLU A 67 18.01 -3.06 -29.46
CA GLU A 67 18.80 -2.03 -30.12
C GLU A 67 18.28 -0.63 -29.72
N GLU A 68 19.17 0.36 -29.72
CA GLU A 68 18.87 1.72 -29.24
C GLU A 68 17.72 2.36 -30.03
N ASP A 69 17.77 2.30 -31.36
CA ASP A 69 16.73 2.85 -32.24
C ASP A 69 15.34 2.25 -31.99
N LEU A 70 15.30 0.94 -31.69
CA LEU A 70 14.06 0.24 -31.39
C LEU A 70 13.49 0.66 -30.04
N LEU A 71 14.35 0.81 -29.04
CA LEU A 71 13.95 1.27 -27.71
C LEU A 71 13.39 2.70 -27.77
N ASP A 72 13.98 3.56 -28.59
CA ASP A 72 13.50 4.95 -28.75
C ASP A 72 12.19 5.03 -29.53
N THR A 73 12.02 4.19 -30.54
CA THR A 73 10.73 4.06 -31.23
C THR A 73 9.63 3.60 -30.25
N LEU A 74 9.92 2.59 -29.43
CA LEU A 74 8.99 2.12 -28.39
C LEU A 74 8.61 3.22 -27.40
N LYS A 75 9.58 4.02 -26.93
CA LYS A 75 9.31 5.13 -26.00
C LYS A 75 8.37 6.17 -26.61
N ARG A 76 8.58 6.54 -27.88
CA ARG A 76 7.71 7.51 -28.59
C ARG A 76 6.29 6.99 -28.72
N GLU A 77 6.13 5.72 -29.12
CA GLU A 77 4.81 5.07 -29.21
C GLU A 77 4.09 5.02 -27.86
N ALA A 78 4.81 4.68 -26.79
CA ALA A 78 4.25 4.64 -25.44
C ALA A 78 3.82 6.05 -24.97
N GLN A 79 4.65 7.06 -25.23
CA GLN A 79 4.38 8.44 -24.88
C GLN A 79 3.17 9.00 -25.65
N ALA A 80 3.05 8.72 -26.95
CA ALA A 80 1.90 9.10 -27.76
C ALA A 80 0.58 8.51 -27.23
N LYS A 81 0.65 7.35 -26.55
CA LYS A 81 -0.48 6.67 -25.90
C LYS A 81 -0.66 7.07 -24.42
N GLY A 82 0.18 7.95 -23.88
CA GLY A 82 0.13 8.38 -22.48
C GLY A 82 0.49 7.28 -21.47
N ILE A 83 1.23 6.25 -21.89
CA ILE A 83 1.59 5.11 -21.04
C ILE A 83 3.10 4.89 -21.01
N GLY A 84 3.59 4.15 -20.01
CA GLY A 84 5.00 3.78 -19.92
C GLY A 84 5.39 2.67 -20.92
N PRO A 85 6.66 2.62 -21.38
CA PRO A 85 7.13 1.60 -22.33
C PRO A 85 6.88 0.15 -21.85
N SER A 86 7.06 -0.12 -20.56
CA SER A 86 6.80 -1.45 -19.97
C SER A 86 5.32 -1.84 -20.01
N THR A 87 4.41 -0.87 -19.88
CA THR A 87 2.96 -1.08 -20.02
C THR A 87 2.60 -1.41 -21.45
N LEU A 88 3.16 -0.67 -22.42
CA LEU A 88 2.94 -0.93 -23.85
C LEU A 88 3.42 -2.33 -24.24
N ILE A 89 4.65 -2.70 -23.88
CA ILE A 89 5.18 -4.06 -24.11
C ILE A 89 4.24 -5.11 -23.50
N ARG A 90 3.82 -4.92 -22.25
CA ARG A 90 2.93 -5.87 -21.57
C ARG A 90 1.61 -6.05 -22.31
N MET A 91 1.03 -4.98 -22.85
CA MET A 91 -0.20 -5.05 -23.64
C MET A 91 0.00 -5.89 -24.90
N TRP A 92 1.06 -5.61 -25.67
CA TRP A 92 1.37 -6.36 -26.88
C TRP A 92 1.65 -7.84 -26.61
N VAL A 93 2.38 -8.17 -25.54
CA VAL A 93 2.61 -9.57 -25.14
C VAL A 93 1.29 -10.27 -24.83
N ILE A 94 0.38 -9.63 -24.08
CA ILE A 94 -0.93 -10.20 -23.76
C ILE A 94 -1.78 -10.40 -25.03
N GLU A 95 -1.80 -9.42 -25.91
CA GLU A 95 -2.53 -9.46 -27.19
C GLU A 95 -2.05 -10.63 -28.05
N HIS A 96 -0.74 -10.72 -28.27
CA HIS A 96 -0.13 -11.76 -29.10
C HIS A 96 -0.38 -13.17 -28.52
N LEU A 97 -0.21 -13.35 -27.20
CA LEU A 97 -0.46 -14.63 -26.54
C LEU A 97 -1.93 -15.04 -26.51
N ARG A 98 -2.87 -14.08 -26.63
CA ARG A 98 -4.30 -14.39 -26.74
C ARG A 98 -4.67 -14.83 -28.15
N HIS A 99 -4.12 -14.17 -29.17
CA HIS A 99 -4.40 -14.53 -30.57
C HIS A 99 -3.83 -15.92 -30.92
N GLY A 100 -2.63 -16.25 -30.42
CA GLY A 100 -2.01 -17.57 -30.64
C GLY A 100 -2.68 -18.77 -29.93
N LYS A 101 -3.72 -18.56 -29.11
CA LYS A 101 -4.47 -19.63 -28.41
C LYS A 101 -5.71 -20.12 -29.16
N THR A 102 -5.96 -19.62 -30.37
CA THR A 102 -7.13 -19.98 -31.19
C THR A 102 -6.84 -20.95 -32.33
N ALA A 103 -5.70 -21.64 -32.31
CA ALA A 103 -5.33 -22.71 -33.24
C ALA A 103 -5.11 -24.04 -32.49
#